data_AF-A0A7X0PH84-F1
#
_entry.id   AF-A0A7X0PH84-F1
#
_cell.length_a   1.000
_cell.length_b   1.000
_cell.length_c   1.000
_cell.angle_alpha   90.00
_cell.angle_beta   90.00
_cell.angle_gamma   90.00
#
_symmetry.space_group_name_H-M   'P 1'
#
loop_
_entity.id
_entity.type
_entity.pdbx_description
1 polymer ?
#
loop_
_entity_poly.entity_id
_entity_poly.type
_entity_poly.pdbx_seq_one_letter_code
_entity_poly.pdbx_strand_id
1 'polypeptide(L)'
;MAGPLQLSPVNATVVAVHTANGAHVGSLKKVGGTWKFKAMGYDAAGGMEPGHGPLTDQHNMQFDAPDAAEVSARLLGALGSTL
;
A
#
# COMPACT_ATOMS: atom_id res chain seq x y z
N MET A 1 -3.56 10.79 6.55
CA MET A 1 -2.13 10.46 6.33
C MET A 1 -1.41 11.72 5.89
N ALA A 2 -0.30 12.09 6.54
CA ALA A 2 0.44 13.32 6.21
C ALA A 2 1.78 12.96 5.54
N GLY A 3 1.87 13.17 4.22
CA GLY A 3 3.09 12.93 3.45
C GLY A 3 3.05 11.69 2.54
N PRO A 4 4.04 11.55 1.64
CA PRO A 4 4.11 10.45 0.68
C PRO A 4 4.35 9.10 1.39
N LEU A 5 3.81 8.04 0.78
CA LEU A 5 4.08 6.67 1.18
C LEU A 5 5.56 6.32 0.92
N GLN A 6 6.11 5.48 1.78
CA GLN A 6 7.47 4.97 1.68
C GLN A 6 7.45 3.51 1.23
N LEU A 7 8.34 3.17 0.31
CA LEU A 7 8.46 1.82 -0.23
C LEU A 7 9.72 1.14 0.33
N SER A 8 9.56 -0.06 0.87
CA SER A 8 10.66 -0.86 1.41
C SER A 8 10.71 -2.20 0.70
N PRO A 9 11.73 -2.47 -0.14
CA PRO A 9 11.85 -3.76 -0.82
C PRO A 9 11.94 -4.89 0.20
N VAL A 10 11.11 -5.92 0.04
CA VAL A 10 11.18 -7.16 0.85
C VAL A 10 11.91 -8.24 0.06
N ASN A 11 11.57 -8.38 -1.22
CA ASN A 11 12.25 -9.23 -2.19
C ASN A 11 11.95 -8.77 -3.62
N ALA A 12 12.41 -9.52 -4.63
CA ALA A 12 12.24 -9.18 -6.05
C ALA A 12 10.78 -9.02 -6.52
N THR A 13 9.81 -9.56 -5.78
CA THR A 13 8.37 -9.58 -6.16
C THR A 13 7.46 -8.94 -5.11
N VAL A 14 8.02 -8.44 -4.01
CA VAL A 14 7.26 -7.87 -2.90
C VAL A 14 7.96 -6.62 -2.38
N VAL A 15 7.19 -5.53 -2.27
CA VAL A 15 7.62 -4.26 -1.69
C VAL A 15 6.59 -3.86 -0.63
N ALA A 16 7.05 -3.63 0.60
CA ALA A 16 6.19 -3.14 1.68
C ALA A 16 5.91 -1.65 1.50
N VAL A 17 4.69 -1.23 1.84
CA VAL A 17 4.21 0.15 1.74
C VAL A 17 3.94 0.65 3.14
N HIS A 18 4.63 1.73 3.51
CA HIS A 18 4.50 2.39 4.80
C HIS A 18 3.99 3.81 4.61
N THR A 19 3.28 4.32 5.60
CA THR A 19 3.02 5.76 5.73
C THR A 19 4.32 6.53 5.99
N ALA A 20 4.28 7.86 5.86
CA ALA A 20 5.42 8.72 6.15
C ALA A 20 5.97 8.60 7.58
N ASN A 21 5.13 8.19 8.55
CA ASN A 21 5.54 7.91 9.94
C ASN A 21 5.92 6.44 10.19
N GLY A 22 6.04 5.62 9.15
CA GLY A 22 6.54 4.25 9.24
C GLY A 22 5.49 3.17 9.54
N ALA A 23 4.20 3.50 9.63
CA ALA A 23 3.15 2.50 9.81
C ALA A 23 2.93 1.70 8.53
N HIS A 24 2.93 0.37 8.62
CA HIS A 24 2.70 -0.50 7.46
C HIS A 24 1.22 -0.51 7.08
N VAL A 25 0.91 -0.30 5.80
CA VAL A 25 -0.47 -0.20 5.29
C VAL A 25 -0.77 -1.18 4.17
N GLY A 26 0.22 -1.94 3.73
CA GLY A 26 0.06 -2.93 2.68
C GLY A 26 1.34 -3.23 1.94
N SER A 27 1.24 -4.05 0.90
CA SER A 27 2.39 -4.40 0.05
C SER A 27 2.02 -4.34 -1.42
N LEU A 28 2.96 -3.95 -2.27
CA LEU A 28 2.90 -4.25 -3.70
C LEU A 28 3.41 -5.67 -3.91
N LYS A 29 2.61 -6.50 -4.57
CA LYS A 29 3.00 -7.87 -4.97
C LYS A 29 2.95 -8.01 -6.48
N LYS A 30 4.03 -8.52 -7.07
CA LYS A 30 4.07 -8.83 -8.51
C LYS A 30 3.38 -10.17 -8.76
N VAL A 31 2.27 -10.15 -9.49
CA VAL A 31 1.47 -11.35 -9.83
C VAL A 31 1.18 -11.32 -11.33
N GLY A 32 1.65 -12.32 -12.07
CA GLY A 32 1.46 -12.39 -13.52
C GLY A 32 2.12 -11.24 -14.28
N GLY A 33 3.23 -10.71 -13.77
CA GLY A 33 3.93 -9.55 -14.36
C GLY A 33 3.45 -8.19 -13.87
N THR A 34 2.24 -8.09 -13.33
CA THR A 34 1.63 -6.84 -12.84
C THR A 34 1.84 -6.64 -11.35
N TRP A 35 2.16 -5.43 -10.92
CA TRP A 35 2.19 -5.09 -9.50
C TRP A 35 0.78 -4.74 -8.99
N LYS A 36 0.38 -5.36 -7.88
CA LYS A 36 -0.93 -5.12 -7.25
C LYS A 36 -0.75 -4.71 -5.79
N PHE A 37 -1.44 -3.65 -5.39
CA PHE A 37 -1.52 -3.27 -3.99
C PHE A 37 -2.38 -4.27 -3.20
N LYS A 38 -1.86 -4.70 -2.05
CA LYS A 38 -2.53 -5.56 -1.09
C LYS A 38 -2.60 -4.80 0.22
N ALA A 39 -3.75 -4.21 0.50
CA ALA A 39 -4.03 -3.52 1.74
C ALA A 39 -3.84 -4.45 2.94
N MET A 40 -3.26 -3.90 4.02
CA MET A 40 -3.10 -4.56 5.31
C MET A 40 -3.49 -3.60 6.41
N GLY A 41 -4.38 -4.08 7.29
CA GLY A 41 -4.75 -3.44 8.54
C GLY A 41 -4.05 -4.13 9.70
N TYR A 42 -4.18 -3.52 10.87
CA TYR A 42 -3.71 -4.06 12.12
C TYR A 42 -4.76 -3.80 13.20
N ASP A 43 -5.12 -4.83 13.94
CA ASP A 43 -6.00 -4.69 15.09
C ASP A 43 -5.29 -3.99 16.27
N ALA A 44 -6.03 -3.73 17.36
CA ALA A 44 -5.48 -3.07 18.54
C ALA A 44 -4.39 -3.88 19.27
N ALA A 45 -4.30 -5.19 19.04
CA ALA A 45 -3.25 -6.06 19.56
C ALA A 45 -2.04 -6.16 18.60
N GLY A 46 -2.10 -5.49 17.45
CA GLY A 46 -1.07 -5.56 16.40
C GLY A 46 -1.19 -6.80 15.50
N GLY A 47 -2.30 -7.52 15.56
CA GLY A 47 -2.62 -8.63 14.67
C GLY A 47 -2.83 -8.13 13.24
N MET A 48 -2.13 -8.74 12.29
CA MET A 48 -2.22 -8.38 10.87
C MET A 48 -3.56 -8.84 10.27
N GLU A 49 -4.30 -7.91 9.66
CA GLU A 49 -5.58 -8.14 9.01
C GLU A 49 -5.48 -7.89 7.50
N PRO A 50 -5.40 -8.94 6.66
CA PRO A 50 -5.34 -8.77 5.20
C PRO A 50 -6.64 -8.16 4.66
N GLY A 51 -6.52 -7.24 3.71
CA GLY A 51 -7.69 -6.58 3.12
C GLY A 51 -8.43 -5.66 4.09
N HIS A 52 -7.74 -5.17 5.13
CA HIS A 52 -8.21 -4.13 6.04
C HIS A 52 -7.24 -2.94 6.02
N GLY A 53 -7.54 -1.93 6.84
CA GLY A 53 -6.68 -0.77 7.04
C GLY A 53 -7.08 0.45 6.22
N PRO A 54 -6.31 1.55 6.33
CA PRO A 54 -6.70 2.86 5.83
C PRO A 54 -6.69 3.00 4.30
N LEU A 55 -6.22 1.98 3.58
CA LEU A 55 -6.16 1.96 2.11
C LEU A 55 -6.93 0.76 1.53
N THR A 56 -7.94 0.25 2.26
CA THR A 56 -8.59 -1.00 1.86
C THR A 56 -9.39 -0.88 0.55
N ASP A 57 -9.99 0.27 0.29
CA ASP A 57 -10.74 0.51 -0.95
C ASP A 57 -9.84 0.51 -2.19
N GLN A 58 -8.53 0.69 -2.00
CA GLN A 58 -7.53 0.63 -3.08
C GLN A 58 -6.93 -0.78 -3.24
N HIS A 59 -7.45 -1.79 -2.56
CA HIS A 59 -7.00 -3.17 -2.70
C HIS A 59 -7.09 -3.63 -4.17
N ASN A 60 -6.06 -4.36 -4.63
CA ASN A 60 -5.85 -4.75 -6.03
C ASN A 60 -5.57 -3.62 -7.03
N MET A 61 -5.40 -2.36 -6.60
CA MET A 61 -4.95 -1.30 -7.51
C MET A 61 -3.63 -1.72 -8.19
N GLN A 62 -3.58 -1.54 -9.51
CA GLN A 62 -2.49 -2.01 -10.36
C GLN A 62 -1.48 -0.90 -10.65
N PHE A 63 -0.21 -1.27 -10.67
CA PHE A 63 0.94 -0.41 -10.94
C PHE A 63 1.86 -1.08 -11.98
N ASP A 64 2.55 -0.25 -12.77
CA ASP A 64 3.55 -0.73 -13.72
C ASP A 64 4.85 -1.13 -13.00
N ALA A 65 5.23 -0.34 -11.99
CA ALA A 65 6.42 -0.55 -11.17
C ALA A 65 6.16 -0.12 -9.71
N PRO A 66 6.97 -0.57 -8.74
CA PRO A 66 6.91 -0.08 -7.36
C PRO A 66 7.62 1.27 -7.24
N ASP A 67 7.05 2.30 -7.86
CA ASP A 67 7.53 3.68 -7.79
C ASP A 67 6.85 4.44 -6.65
N ALA A 68 7.63 5.07 -5.77
CA ALA A 68 7.09 5.70 -4.56
C ALA A 68 6.20 6.92 -4.87
N ALA A 69 6.51 7.69 -5.91
CA ALA A 69 5.75 8.88 -6.27
C ALA A 69 4.40 8.51 -6.88
N GLU A 70 4.37 7.59 -7.86
CA GLU A 70 3.15 7.07 -8.48
C GLU A 70 2.26 6.38 -7.43
N VAL A 71 2.84 5.50 -6.61
CA VAL A 71 2.09 4.76 -5.58
C VAL A 71 1.48 5.71 -4.57
N SER A 72 2.23 6.71 -4.11
CA SER A 72 1.71 7.75 -3.21
C SER A 72 0.57 8.53 -3.84
N ALA A 73 0.77 9.03 -5.06
CA ALA A 73 -0.20 9.86 -5.75
C ALA A 73 -1.53 9.12 -5.96
N ARG A 74 -1.47 7.86 -6.40
CA ARG A 74 -2.68 7.09 -6.75
C ARG A 74 -3.41 6.55 -5.52
N LEU A 75 -2.70 5.99 -4.53
CA LEU A 75 -3.34 5.45 -3.33
C LEU A 75 -3.92 6.56 -2.45
N LEU A 76 -3.16 7.64 -2.20
CA LEU A 76 -3.64 8.74 -1.37
C LEU A 76 -4.65 9.63 -2.09
N GLY A 77 -4.50 9.82 -3.41
CA GLY A 77 -5.46 10.56 -4.23
C GLY A 77 -6.82 9.88 -4.29
N ALA A 78 -6.86 8.55 -4.43
CA ALA A 78 -8.10 7.78 -4.39
C ALA A 78 -8.77 7.83 -3.00
N LEU A 79 -7.98 7.77 -1.93
CA LEU A 79 -8.51 7.91 -0.56
C LEU A 79 -9.18 9.28 -0.34
N GLY A 80 -8.52 10.37 -0.76
CA GLY A 80 -9.03 11.73 -0.62
C GLY A 80 -10.26 12.05 -1.48
N SER A 81 -10.52 11.22 -2.50
CA SER A 81 -11.70 11.33 -3.37
C SER A 81 -12.92 10.57 -2.85
N THR A 82 -12.78 9.87 -1.71
CA THR A 82 -13.84 9.05 -1.09
C THR A 82 -14.52 9.78 0.11
N LEU A 83 -14.18 11.06 0.33
CA LEU A 83 -14.76 11.95 1.34
C LEU A 83 -15.55 13.08 0.67
#